data_AF-A0A0B1T5N1-F1
#
_entry.id   AF-A0A0B1T5N1-F1
#
_cell.length_a   1.000
_cell.length_b   1.000
_cell.length_c   1.000
_cell.angle_alpha   90.00
_cell.angle_beta   90.00
_cell.angle_gamma   90.00
#
_symmetry.space_group_name_H-M   'P 1'
#
loop_
_entity.id
_entity.type
_entity.pdbx_description
1 polymer ?
#
loop_
_entity_poly.entity_id
_entity_poly.type
_entity_poly.pdbx_seq_one_letter_code
_entity_poly.pdbx_strand_id
1 'polypeptide(L)'
;MACEHPNQDALLTGGRHKSENEGGTFISFLKGCVMCCYLMCPPTPNAITRKIAFHPPQKGHTYSICLEDGTNVSNASKLGGRKFFIKPQRLTKCSNSDYEELMRHVKVIIFAQPNASDLGEYLQPYNLNIPLLAELFETEVYAFDYSGFGFSSGRVSERNIYADIRTVFDYVRQRRPDKKVG
;
A
#
# COMPACT_ATOMS: atom_id res chain seq x y z
N MET A 1 -16.73 -12.88 93.37
CA MET A 1 -16.49 -14.06 92.52
C MET A 1 -15.49 -13.64 91.46
N ALA A 2 -14.25 -14.11 91.65
CA ALA A 2 -13.02 -14.07 90.82
C ALA A 2 -12.55 -12.76 90.12
N CYS A 3 -11.32 -12.38 90.48
CA CYS A 3 -10.45 -11.34 89.91
C CYS A 3 -9.57 -11.87 88.76
N GLU A 4 -8.83 -10.94 88.14
CA GLU A 4 -7.52 -11.05 87.44
C GLU A 4 -7.48 -10.98 85.88
N HIS A 5 -6.78 -9.95 85.41
CA HIS A 5 -5.88 -9.94 84.23
C HIS A 5 -4.42 -10.09 84.77
N PRO A 6 -3.34 -10.27 83.97
CA PRO A 6 -3.15 -10.73 82.58
C PRO A 6 -2.02 -11.82 82.47
N ASN A 7 -1.67 -12.28 81.25
CA ASN A 7 -0.40 -12.98 80.98
C ASN A 7 0.29 -12.38 79.72
N GLN A 8 1.62 -12.30 79.77
CA GLN A 8 2.57 -11.64 78.86
C GLN A 8 3.35 -12.66 77.98
N ASP A 9 4.13 -12.11 77.03
CA ASP A 9 5.25 -12.67 76.23
C ASP A 9 4.90 -13.28 74.83
N ALA A 10 5.24 -12.65 73.69
CA ALA A 10 6.57 -12.48 73.02
C ALA A 10 7.06 -13.81 72.35
N LEU A 11 7.66 -13.95 71.15
CA LEU A 11 8.39 -13.09 70.22
C LEU A 11 8.67 -13.89 68.90
N LEU A 12 8.49 -13.27 67.71
CA LEU A 12 9.18 -13.40 66.39
C LEU A 12 9.38 -14.77 65.66
N THR A 13 8.94 -14.87 64.39
CA THR A 13 9.74 -14.67 63.15
C THR A 13 9.00 -15.11 61.87
N GLY A 14 9.20 -14.41 60.74
CA GLY A 14 8.92 -14.94 59.40
C GLY A 14 8.30 -13.95 58.41
N GLY A 15 9.08 -13.01 57.88
CA GLY A 15 8.66 -12.18 56.74
C GLY A 15 8.94 -12.84 55.39
N ARG A 16 8.17 -12.48 54.34
CA ARG A 16 8.72 -12.26 52.99
C ARG A 16 7.81 -11.42 52.10
N HIS A 17 8.48 -10.58 51.32
CA HIS A 17 8.00 -9.49 50.49
C HIS A 17 7.86 -9.94 49.01
N LYS A 18 6.94 -9.33 48.26
CA LYS A 18 6.87 -9.11 46.79
C LYS A 18 6.87 -10.30 45.81
N SER A 19 5.90 -10.31 44.88
CA SER A 19 6.13 -9.90 43.47
C SER A 19 4.90 -10.12 42.57
N GLU A 20 4.03 -9.12 42.47
CA GLU A 20 3.15 -8.95 41.30
C GLU A 20 3.81 -7.93 40.37
N ASN A 21 4.66 -8.36 39.41
CA ASN A 21 5.05 -7.46 38.30
C ASN A 21 5.68 -8.10 37.04
N GLU A 22 5.52 -9.40 36.79
CA GLU A 22 6.22 -10.04 35.65
C GLU A 22 5.38 -10.10 34.35
N GLY A 23 4.04 -10.04 34.44
CA GLY A 23 3.16 -10.13 33.26
C GLY A 23 3.01 -8.85 32.43
N GLY A 24 3.16 -7.67 33.04
CA GLY A 24 2.95 -6.37 32.38
C GLY A 24 4.08 -5.98 31.43
N THR A 25 5.32 -6.32 31.77
CA THR A 25 6.52 -5.96 31.02
C THR A 25 6.66 -6.76 29.72
N PHE A 26 6.30 -8.05 29.75
CA PHE A 26 6.37 -8.93 28.57
C PHE A 26 5.36 -8.55 27.49
N ILE A 27 4.11 -8.27 27.87
CA ILE A 27 3.07 -7.80 26.95
C ILE A 27 3.42 -6.42 26.38
N SER A 28 4.06 -5.55 27.17
CA SER A 28 4.50 -4.22 26.73
C SER A 28 5.64 -4.32 25.71
N PHE A 29 6.59 -5.24 25.90
CA PHE A 29 7.64 -5.53 24.92
C PHE A 29 7.08 -6.13 23.62
N LEU A 30 6.11 -7.05 23.72
CA LEU A 30 5.44 -7.62 22.54
C LEU A 30 4.68 -6.55 21.75
N LYS A 31 3.95 -5.66 22.45
CA LYS A 31 3.25 -4.52 21.83
C LYS A 31 4.20 -3.54 21.16
N GLY A 32 5.33 -3.24 21.81
CA GLY A 32 6.38 -2.39 21.23
C GLY A 32 7.00 -2.99 19.97
N CYS A 33 7.30 -4.29 19.99
CA CYS A 33 7.81 -5.00 18.81
C CYS A 33 6.79 -5.05 17.67
N VAL A 34 5.51 -5.32 17.96
CA VAL A 34 4.45 -5.36 16.94
C VAL A 34 4.24 -3.98 16.31
N MET A 35 4.25 -2.91 17.09
CA MET A 35 4.13 -1.53 16.57
C MET A 35 5.36 -1.11 15.77
N CYS A 36 6.56 -1.47 16.19
CA CYS A 36 7.79 -1.22 15.45
C CYS A 36 7.78 -1.96 14.09
N CYS A 37 7.32 -3.23 14.09
CA CYS A 37 7.12 -3.99 12.87
C CYS A 37 6.03 -3.40 11.97
N TYR A 38 4.94 -2.85 12.53
CA TYR A 38 3.88 -2.24 11.71
C TYR A 38 4.28 -0.91 11.06
N LEU A 39 5.14 -0.12 11.72
CA LEU A 39 5.62 1.16 11.22
C LEU A 39 6.82 1.03 10.27
N MET A 40 7.65 0.00 10.43
CA MET A 40 8.82 -0.25 9.59
C MET A 40 8.58 -1.29 8.48
N CYS A 41 7.59 -2.17 8.64
CA CYS A 41 7.21 -3.20 7.68
C CYS A 41 5.68 -3.38 7.69
N PRO A 42 4.89 -2.51 7.03
CA PRO A 42 3.44 -2.64 7.03
C PRO A 42 3.04 -4.05 6.60
N PRO A 43 2.28 -4.83 7.42
CA PRO A 43 1.92 -6.19 7.11
C PRO A 43 0.71 -6.16 6.19
N THR A 44 0.96 -5.78 4.96
CA THR A 44 0.15 -6.29 3.86
C THR A 44 1.11 -7.09 3.01
N PRO A 45 1.05 -8.43 3.04
CA PRO A 45 1.69 -9.25 2.03
C PRO A 45 1.32 -8.64 0.69
N ASN A 46 2.29 -8.47 -0.19
CA ASN A 46 2.07 -7.86 -1.48
C ASN A 46 1.02 -8.60 -2.34
N ALA A 47 0.76 -9.86 -1.99
CA ALA A 47 -0.35 -10.68 -2.49
C ALA A 47 -1.75 -10.18 -2.05
N ILE A 48 -1.88 -9.57 -0.87
CA ILE A 48 -3.10 -8.90 -0.40
C ILE A 48 -3.25 -7.56 -1.13
N THR A 49 -2.19 -6.75 -1.21
CA THR A 49 -2.20 -5.47 -1.92
C THR A 49 -2.61 -5.65 -3.39
N ARG A 50 -2.15 -6.71 -4.05
CA ARG A 50 -2.53 -7.05 -5.43
C ARG A 50 -3.99 -7.50 -5.60
N LYS A 51 -4.64 -7.96 -4.51
CA LYS A 51 -6.06 -8.34 -4.50
C LYS A 51 -7.00 -7.18 -4.15
N ILE A 52 -6.50 -6.13 -3.49
CA ILE A 52 -7.26 -4.91 -3.14
C ILE A 52 -6.96 -3.73 -4.07
N ALA A 53 -5.81 -3.74 -4.75
CA ALA A 53 -5.48 -2.77 -5.77
C ALA A 53 -6.30 -3.08 -7.01
N PHE A 54 -7.26 -2.21 -7.32
CA PHE A 54 -7.95 -2.24 -8.61
C PHE A 54 -6.90 -2.15 -9.71
N HIS A 55 -6.83 -3.19 -10.54
CA HIS A 55 -6.13 -3.06 -11.80
C HIS A 55 -6.87 -2.03 -12.65
N PRO A 56 -6.17 -1.11 -13.32
CA PRO A 56 -6.83 -0.22 -14.26
C PRO A 56 -7.57 -1.07 -15.31
N PRO A 57 -8.82 -0.72 -15.65
CA PRO A 57 -9.60 -1.46 -16.63
C PRO A 57 -8.93 -1.38 -18.01
N GLN A 58 -9.29 -2.30 -18.92
CA GLN A 58 -8.77 -2.29 -20.28
C GLN A 58 -9.00 -0.92 -20.95
N LYS A 59 -8.10 -0.52 -21.86
CA LYS A 59 -8.18 0.75 -22.59
C LYS A 59 -9.62 1.03 -23.08
N GLY A 60 -10.14 2.22 -22.83
CA GLY A 60 -11.51 2.62 -23.19
C GLY A 60 -12.62 2.09 -22.26
N HIS A 61 -12.28 1.43 -21.15
CA HIS A 61 -13.23 0.97 -20.15
C HIS A 61 -13.01 1.71 -18.82
N THR A 62 -14.06 1.75 -18.01
CA THR A 62 -14.08 2.21 -16.62
C THR A 62 -14.78 1.16 -15.76
N TYR A 63 -14.86 1.36 -14.45
CA TYR A 63 -15.67 0.52 -13.57
C TYR A 63 -17.01 1.18 -13.28
N SER A 64 -18.11 0.45 -13.48
CA SER A 64 -19.44 0.84 -13.04
C SER A 64 -19.82 0.04 -11.80
N ILE A 65 -20.39 0.72 -10.82
CA ILE A 65 -20.93 0.08 -9.62
C ILE A 65 -22.43 -0.14 -9.85
N CYS A 66 -22.86 -1.39 -9.71
CA CYS A 66 -24.27 -1.78 -9.83
C CYS A 66 -24.71 -2.42 -8.52
N LEU A 67 -25.92 -2.10 -8.06
CA LEU A 67 -26.54 -2.79 -6.93
C LEU A 67 -27.06 -4.17 -7.37
N GLU A 68 -27.37 -5.05 -6.42
CA GLU A 68 -27.96 -6.37 -6.71
C GLU A 68 -29.29 -6.28 -7.50
N ASP A 69 -30.02 -5.18 -7.35
CA ASP A 69 -31.26 -4.88 -8.08
C ASP A 69 -31.04 -4.40 -9.53
N GLY A 70 -29.78 -4.31 -9.99
CA GLY A 70 -29.42 -3.86 -11.33
C GLY A 70 -29.27 -2.34 -11.49
N THR A 71 -29.51 -1.55 -10.43
CA THR A 71 -29.40 -0.10 -10.50
C THR A 71 -27.95 0.34 -10.58
N ASN A 72 -27.61 1.18 -11.58
CA ASN A 72 -26.30 1.82 -11.67
C ASN A 72 -26.16 2.93 -10.63
N VAL A 73 -25.04 2.91 -9.91
CA VAL A 73 -24.73 3.86 -8.85
C VAL A 73 -23.70 4.86 -9.35
N SER A 74 -24.11 6.13 -9.42
CA SER A 74 -23.23 7.24 -9.78
C SER A 74 -22.52 7.89 -8.59
N ASN A 75 -22.90 7.54 -7.35
CA ASN A 75 -22.33 8.12 -6.13
C ASN A 75 -22.30 7.08 -4.99
N ALA A 76 -21.17 6.99 -4.28
CA ALA A 76 -20.96 6.07 -3.18
C ALA A 76 -21.96 6.22 -2.01
N SER A 77 -22.56 7.40 -1.81
CA SER A 77 -23.58 7.63 -0.78
C SER A 77 -24.81 6.73 -0.93
N LYS A 78 -25.08 6.25 -2.15
CA LYS A 78 -26.20 5.33 -2.45
C LYS A 78 -25.89 3.86 -2.15
N LEU A 79 -24.66 3.55 -1.74
CA LEU A 79 -24.20 2.18 -1.44
C LEU A 79 -24.46 1.73 0.00
N GLY A 80 -24.91 2.64 0.89
CA GLY A 80 -24.97 2.41 2.34
C GLY A 80 -25.52 1.03 2.74
N GLY A 81 -24.62 0.12 3.16
CA GLY A 81 -24.92 -1.23 3.65
C GLY A 81 -25.43 -2.22 2.60
N ARG A 82 -25.55 -1.82 1.33
CA ARG A 82 -26.13 -2.63 0.26
C ARG A 82 -25.05 -3.44 -0.43
N LYS A 83 -25.37 -4.69 -0.81
CA LYS A 83 -24.50 -5.47 -1.70
C LYS A 83 -24.45 -4.84 -3.08
N PHE A 84 -23.25 -4.75 -3.63
CA PHE A 84 -22.99 -4.20 -4.95
C PHE A 84 -21.98 -5.07 -5.71
N PHE A 85 -22.02 -4.95 -7.03
CA PHE A 85 -21.06 -5.53 -7.95
C PHE A 85 -20.34 -4.41 -8.69
N ILE A 86 -19.07 -4.65 -8.97
CA ILE A 86 -18.29 -3.79 -9.85
C ILE A 86 -18.14 -4.51 -11.19
N LYS A 87 -18.52 -3.84 -12.27
CA LYS A 87 -18.41 -4.37 -13.63
C LYS A 87 -17.57 -3.43 -14.48
N PRO A 88 -16.67 -3.95 -15.33
CA PRO A 88 -16.08 -3.14 -16.39
C PRO A 88 -17.18 -2.63 -17.30
N GLN A 89 -17.21 -1.32 -17.57
CA GLN A 89 -18.15 -0.68 -18.48
C GLN A 89 -17.37 0.16 -19.48
N ARG A 90 -17.80 0.17 -20.74
CA ARG A 90 -17.21 1.04 -21.76
C ARG A 90 -17.47 2.51 -21.40
N LEU A 91 -16.47 3.37 -21.58
CA LEU A 91 -16.64 4.82 -21.41
C LEU A 91 -17.64 5.31 -22.48
N THR A 92 -18.82 5.74 -22.06
CA THR A 92 -19.87 6.27 -22.96
C THR A 92 -19.96 7.80 -22.95
N LYS A 93 -19.38 8.46 -21.93
CA LYS A 93 -19.34 9.93 -21.82
C LYS A 93 -18.22 10.58 -22.64
N CYS A 94 -17.22 9.81 -23.02
CA CYS A 94 -16.14 10.22 -23.91
C CYS A 94 -16.29 9.33 -25.13
N SER A 95 -16.52 9.90 -26.32
CA SER A 95 -16.58 9.06 -27.52
C SER A 95 -15.23 8.36 -27.69
N ASN A 96 -15.20 7.16 -28.26
CA ASN A 96 -13.92 6.48 -28.51
C ASN A 96 -12.98 7.37 -29.33
N SER A 97 -13.51 8.19 -30.24
CA SER A 97 -12.74 9.20 -30.99
C SER A 97 -12.11 10.26 -30.09
N ASP A 98 -12.86 10.83 -29.14
CA ASP A 98 -12.34 11.85 -28.23
C ASP A 98 -11.25 11.27 -27.31
N TYR A 99 -11.47 10.03 -26.83
CA TYR A 99 -10.48 9.34 -26.02
C TYR A 99 -9.21 9.03 -26.80
N GLU A 100 -9.32 8.54 -28.03
CA GLU A 100 -8.16 8.28 -28.89
C GLU A 100 -7.46 9.58 -29.32
N GLU A 101 -8.19 10.69 -29.43
CA GLU A 101 -7.62 12.03 -29.69
C GLU A 101 -6.88 12.59 -28.47
N LEU A 102 -7.44 12.47 -27.27
CA LEU A 102 -6.76 12.82 -26.03
C LEU A 102 -5.49 11.97 -25.86
N MET A 103 -5.63 10.65 -25.98
CA MET A 103 -4.52 9.72 -25.85
C MET A 103 -3.47 9.89 -26.95
N ARG A 104 -3.80 10.47 -28.11
CA ARG A 104 -2.81 10.80 -29.16
C ARG A 104 -1.72 11.76 -28.66
N HIS A 105 -2.09 12.72 -27.81
CA HIS A 105 -1.20 13.78 -27.33
C HIS A 105 -0.46 13.45 -26.03
N VAL A 106 -0.93 12.44 -25.29
CA VAL A 106 -0.29 11.96 -24.06
C VAL A 106 1.13 11.45 -24.36
N LYS A 107 2.11 12.01 -23.63
CA LYS A 107 3.50 11.59 -23.68
C LYS A 107 3.74 10.43 -22.71
N VAL A 108 4.70 9.57 -23.05
CA VAL A 108 5.14 8.48 -22.17
C VAL A 108 6.44 8.88 -21.50
N ILE A 109 6.51 8.73 -20.19
CA ILE A 109 7.71 9.00 -19.39
C ILE A 109 8.13 7.70 -18.71
N ILE A 110 9.41 7.34 -18.79
CA ILE A 110 9.97 6.26 -17.99
C ILE A 110 10.62 6.88 -16.75
N PHE A 111 10.06 6.59 -15.58
CA PHE A 111 10.58 7.04 -14.30
C PHE A 111 11.58 6.02 -13.74
N ALA A 112 12.85 6.38 -13.79
CA ALA A 112 13.94 5.64 -13.18
C ALA A 112 14.23 6.24 -11.79
N GLN A 113 14.16 5.43 -10.74
CA GLN A 113 14.36 5.93 -9.38
C GLN A 113 15.79 6.49 -9.19
N PRO A 114 15.96 7.56 -8.40
CA PRO A 114 17.27 8.03 -7.96
C PRO A 114 18.05 6.98 -7.16
N ASN A 115 19.35 7.24 -6.96
CA ASN A 115 20.16 6.41 -6.08
C ASN A 115 19.67 6.51 -4.64
N ALA A 116 19.71 5.37 -3.93
CA ALA A 116 19.33 5.25 -2.52
C ALA A 116 17.88 5.65 -2.19
N SER A 117 16.98 5.67 -3.17
CA SER A 117 15.53 5.77 -2.95
C SER A 117 14.85 4.41 -3.14
N ASP A 118 13.59 4.31 -2.72
CA ASP A 118 12.69 3.18 -3.01
C ASP A 118 11.47 3.67 -3.80
N LEU A 119 10.99 2.89 -4.77
CA LEU A 119 9.85 3.26 -5.58
C LEU A 119 8.59 3.53 -4.74
N GLY A 120 8.44 2.83 -3.60
CA GLY A 120 7.36 3.04 -2.64
C GLY A 120 7.29 4.45 -2.06
N GLU A 121 8.40 5.18 -1.97
CA GLU A 121 8.44 6.58 -1.51
C GLU A 121 7.63 7.49 -2.44
N TYR A 122 7.66 7.21 -3.74
CA TYR A 122 6.97 7.97 -4.79
C TYR A 122 5.52 7.52 -5.01
N LEU A 123 5.01 6.60 -4.18
CA LEU A 123 3.63 6.11 -4.22
C LEU A 123 2.81 6.56 -2.99
N GLN A 124 3.41 7.32 -2.08
CA GLN A 124 2.74 7.74 -0.85
C GLN A 124 1.67 8.83 -1.09
N PRO A 125 0.50 8.77 -0.42
CA PRO A 125 -0.64 9.64 -0.73
C PRO A 125 -0.49 11.09 -0.24
N TYR A 126 0.42 11.38 0.70
CA TYR A 126 0.54 12.70 1.33
C TYR A 126 1.68 13.56 0.80
N ASN A 127 2.47 13.01 -0.13
CA ASN A 127 3.58 13.69 -0.79
C ASN A 127 3.34 13.73 -2.31
N LEU A 128 4.18 14.48 -3.03
CA LEU A 128 4.21 14.42 -4.48
C LEU A 128 4.52 12.98 -4.93
N ASN A 129 3.55 12.35 -5.60
CA ASN A 129 3.63 10.95 -6.00
C ASN A 129 3.45 10.78 -7.52
N ILE A 130 3.87 9.62 -8.04
CA ILE A 130 3.85 9.31 -9.48
C ILE A 130 2.44 9.43 -10.07
N PRO A 131 1.36 8.92 -9.46
CA PRO A 131 0.00 9.14 -9.97
C PRO A 131 -0.37 10.62 -10.12
N LEU A 132 -0.04 11.44 -9.12
CA LEU A 132 -0.29 12.88 -9.16
C LEU A 132 0.56 13.56 -10.24
N LEU A 133 1.82 13.18 -10.40
CA LEU A 133 2.69 13.69 -11.47
C LEU A 133 2.14 13.33 -12.85
N ALA A 134 1.68 12.09 -13.04
CA ALA A 134 1.07 11.63 -14.28
C ALA A 134 -0.17 12.46 -14.65
N GLU A 135 -1.01 12.76 -13.65
CA GLU A 135 -2.20 13.61 -13.81
C GLU A 135 -1.83 15.07 -14.13
N LEU A 136 -0.95 15.68 -13.34
CA LEU A 136 -0.55 17.08 -13.50
C LEU A 136 0.13 17.37 -14.84
N PHE A 137 0.90 16.41 -15.36
CA PHE A 137 1.62 16.56 -16.62
C PHE A 137 0.92 15.90 -17.81
N GLU A 138 -0.29 15.35 -17.62
CA GLU A 138 -1.05 14.61 -18.63
C GLU A 138 -0.17 13.58 -19.37
N THR A 139 0.59 12.81 -18.59
CA THR A 139 1.55 11.84 -19.08
C THR A 139 1.22 10.44 -18.60
N GLU A 140 1.64 9.45 -19.37
CA GLU A 140 1.68 8.07 -18.92
C GLU A 140 3.07 7.77 -18.36
N VAL A 141 3.13 7.37 -17.09
CA VAL A 141 4.39 7.11 -16.41
C VAL A 141 4.58 5.60 -16.22
N TYR A 142 5.71 5.08 -16.70
CA TYR A 142 6.19 3.73 -16.38
C TYR A 142 7.29 3.84 -15.33
N ALA A 143 7.00 3.35 -14.12
CA ALA A 143 7.99 3.24 -13.06
C ALA A 143 8.31 1.77 -12.79
N PHE A 144 9.54 1.48 -12.38
CA PHE A 144 10.03 0.11 -12.22
C PHE A 144 11.09 0.03 -11.11
N ASP A 145 11.19 -1.15 -10.50
CA ASP A 145 12.26 -1.49 -9.56
C ASP A 145 13.45 -2.07 -10.32
N TYR A 146 14.68 -1.63 -10.01
CA TYR A 146 15.90 -2.28 -10.48
C TYR A 146 16.07 -3.67 -9.88
N SER A 147 16.85 -4.53 -10.55
CA SER A 147 17.26 -5.84 -10.07
C SER A 147 17.82 -5.78 -8.64
N GLY A 148 17.18 -6.49 -7.70
CA GLY A 148 17.57 -6.53 -6.30
C GLY A 148 16.97 -5.42 -5.41
N PHE A 149 16.06 -4.60 -5.94
CA PHE A 149 15.28 -3.60 -5.20
C PHE A 149 13.79 -3.94 -5.22
N GLY A 150 13.06 -3.45 -4.21
CA GLY A 150 11.60 -3.63 -4.10
C GLY A 150 11.18 -5.08 -4.34
N PHE A 151 10.47 -5.29 -5.45
CA PHE A 151 10.00 -6.63 -5.87
C PHE A 151 10.84 -7.33 -6.92
N SER A 152 11.76 -6.61 -7.54
CA SER A 152 12.58 -7.12 -8.62
C SER A 152 13.64 -8.06 -8.07
N SER A 153 13.65 -9.29 -8.58
CA SER A 153 14.67 -10.27 -8.24
C SER A 153 16.01 -9.94 -8.89
N GLY A 154 17.08 -10.64 -8.49
CA GLY A 154 18.41 -10.47 -9.07
C GLY A 154 19.41 -9.84 -8.11
N ARG A 155 20.53 -9.35 -8.65
CA ARG A 155 21.63 -8.74 -7.88
C ARG A 155 21.81 -7.29 -8.27
N VAL A 156 22.11 -6.47 -7.28
CA VAL A 156 22.51 -5.07 -7.50
C VAL A 156 23.88 -5.03 -8.17
N SER A 157 23.94 -4.45 -9.37
CA SER A 157 25.18 -4.11 -10.05
C SER A 157 24.91 -3.03 -11.11
N GLU A 158 25.93 -2.23 -11.43
CA GLU A 158 25.83 -1.20 -12.47
C GLU A 158 25.42 -1.80 -13.83
N ARG A 159 26.00 -2.95 -14.20
CA ARG A 159 25.64 -3.68 -15.41
C ARG A 159 24.14 -4.02 -15.45
N ASN A 160 23.58 -4.46 -14.33
CA ASN A 160 22.17 -4.82 -14.26
C ASN A 160 21.28 -3.57 -14.33
N ILE A 161 21.66 -2.47 -13.67
CA ILE A 161 20.91 -1.20 -13.75
C ILE A 161 20.75 -0.76 -15.20
N TYR A 162 21.82 -0.76 -16.00
CA TYR A 162 21.72 -0.41 -17.42
C TYR A 162 20.90 -1.42 -18.23
N ALA A 163 20.98 -2.72 -17.89
CA ALA A 163 20.18 -3.75 -18.55
C ALA A 163 18.69 -3.61 -18.24
N ASP A 164 18.33 -3.28 -17.00
CA ASP A 164 16.96 -3.07 -16.55
C ASP A 164 16.34 -1.85 -17.26
N ILE A 165 17.06 -0.72 -17.30
CA ILE A 165 16.61 0.49 -18.01
C ILE A 165 16.35 0.19 -19.49
N ARG A 166 17.26 -0.53 -20.16
CA ARG A 166 17.07 -0.92 -21.57
C ARG A 166 15.87 -1.83 -21.75
N THR A 167 15.73 -2.82 -20.89
CA THR A 167 14.62 -3.78 -20.95
C THR A 167 13.27 -3.06 -20.83
N VAL A 168 13.15 -2.12 -19.88
CA VAL A 168 11.94 -1.32 -19.72
C VAL A 168 11.71 -0.40 -20.91
N PHE A 169 12.76 0.26 -21.42
CA PHE A 169 12.66 1.11 -22.61
C PHE A 169 12.15 0.33 -23.83
N ASP A 170 12.72 -0.84 -24.09
CA ASP A 170 12.32 -1.71 -25.21
C ASP A 170 10.88 -2.21 -25.04
N TYR A 171 10.51 -2.61 -23.82
CA TYR A 171 9.13 -3.00 -23.50
C TYR A 171 8.13 -1.87 -23.77
N VAL A 172 8.43 -0.65 -23.31
CA VAL A 172 7.58 0.52 -23.52
C VAL A 172 7.49 0.85 -25.01
N ARG A 173 8.59 0.75 -25.75
CA ARG A 173 8.59 0.97 -27.21
C ARG A 173 7.73 -0.05 -27.95
N GLN A 174 7.78 -1.32 -27.55
CA GLN A 174 6.93 -2.36 -28.11
C GLN A 174 5.45 -2.12 -27.77
N ARG A 175 5.15 -1.68 -26.55
CA ARG A 175 3.77 -1.49 -26.08
C ARG A 175 3.11 -0.22 -26.58
N ARG A 176 3.91 0.82 -26.82
CA ARG A 176 3.50 2.18 -27.25
C ARG A 176 4.32 2.64 -28.47
N PRO A 177 4.22 1.95 -29.62
CA PRO A 177 5.02 2.29 -30.80
C PRO A 177 4.69 3.66 -31.40
N ASP A 178 3.47 4.16 -31.16
CA ASP A 178 2.93 5.42 -31.66
C ASP A 178 3.30 6.64 -30.81
N LYS A 179 3.93 6.45 -29.65
CA LYS A 179 4.23 7.54 -28.69
C LYS A 179 5.67 8.01 -28.77
N LYS A 180 5.93 9.25 -28.33
CA LYS A 180 7.29 9.67 -27.98
C LYS A 180 7.55 9.25 -26.53
N VAL A 181 8.63 8.51 -26.31
CA VAL A 181 9.12 8.12 -24.98
C VAL A 181 10.14 9.17 -24.55
N GLY A 182 9.92 9.74 -23.37
CA GLY A 182 10.81 10.68 -22.70
C GLY A 182 11.38 10.11 -21.41
#